data_AF-A0A257RVT8-F1
#
_entry.id   AF-A0A257RVT8-F1
#
_cell.length_a   1.000
_cell.length_b   1.000
_cell.length_c   1.000
_cell.angle_alpha   90.00
_cell.angle_beta   90.00
_cell.angle_gamma   90.00
#
_symmetry.space_group_name_H-M   'P 1'
#
loop_
_entity.id
_entity.type
_entity.pdbx_description
1 polymer ?
#
loop_
_entity_poly.entity_id
_entity_poly.type
_entity_poly.pdbx_seq_one_letter_code
_entity_poly.pdbx_strand_id
1 'polypeptide(L)' 'ALGITASFPVYRSKWGDVGTLVRRFIGCNRKVRSVPAKPDSAAYRDLAYFLTYMSNGLPIAGPGARS' A
#
# COMPACT_ATOMS: atom_id res chain seq x y z
N ALA A 1 5.45 8.08 7.30
CA ALA A 1 4.82 6.86 6.74
C ALA A 1 5.84 5.70 6.66
N LEU A 2 6.67 5.52 7.68
CA LEU A 2 7.68 4.46 7.71
C LEU A 2 7.04 3.16 8.20
N GLY A 3 7.42 2.02 7.63
CA GLY A 3 6.99 0.69 8.07
C GLY A 3 5.58 0.24 7.65
N ILE A 4 4.85 1.05 6.88
CA ILE A 4 3.48 0.68 6.49
C ILE A 4 3.48 -0.57 5.59
N THR A 5 4.50 -0.72 4.73
CA THR A 5 4.63 -1.83 3.77
C THR A 5 4.89 -3.17 4.46
N ALA A 6 5.53 -3.18 5.63
CA ALA A 6 5.80 -4.40 6.41
C ALA A 6 4.51 -5.09 6.92
N SER A 7 3.39 -4.36 7.01
CA SER A 7 2.08 -4.89 7.40
C SER A 7 1.16 -5.19 6.22
N PHE A 8 1.61 -5.02 4.96
CA PHE A 8 0.83 -5.42 3.78
C PHE A 8 1.09 -6.90 3.42
N PRO A 9 0.11 -7.61 2.84
CA PRO A 9 -1.27 -7.17 2.54
C PRO A 9 -2.08 -6.91 3.82
N VAL A 10 -3.09 -6.04 3.76
CA VAL A 10 -3.78 -5.57 4.98
C VAL A 10 -5.29 -5.79 4.87
N TYR A 11 -5.89 -6.38 5.89
CA TYR A 11 -7.34 -6.37 6.07
C TYR A 11 -7.79 -5.00 6.55
N ARG A 12 -8.78 -4.41 5.87
CA ARG A 12 -9.40 -3.16 6.34
C ARG A 12 -10.88 -3.34 6.57
N SER A 13 -11.38 -2.95 7.75
CA SER A 13 -12.82 -2.97 8.05
C SER A 13 -13.63 -2.18 7.03
N LYS A 14 -13.12 -1.03 6.56
CA LYS A 14 -13.73 -0.26 5.47
C LYS A 14 -13.78 -1.00 4.12
N TRP A 15 -12.86 -1.93 3.87
CA TRP A 15 -12.88 -2.75 2.65
C TRP A 15 -13.69 -4.02 2.82
N GLY A 16 -13.86 -4.51 4.05
CA GLY A 16 -14.45 -5.82 4.34
C GLY A 16 -13.60 -6.98 3.81
N ASP A 17 -12.36 -6.71 3.43
CA ASP A 17 -11.48 -7.63 2.70
C ASP A 17 -10.01 -7.21 2.86
N VAL A 18 -9.12 -8.14 2.52
CA VAL A 18 -7.68 -7.90 2.38
C VAL A 18 -7.41 -7.11 1.10
N GLY A 19 -6.49 -6.14 1.17
CA GLY A 19 -6.07 -5.38 0.00
C GLY A 19 -4.56 -5.22 -0.12
N THR A 20 -4.15 -5.04 -1.37
CA THR A 20 -2.75 -4.87 -1.77
C THR A 20 -2.27 -3.44 -1.56
N LEU A 21 -0.96 -3.26 -1.58
CA LEU A 21 -0.31 -1.94 -1.54
C LEU A 21 -0.76 -1.06 -2.72
N VAL A 22 -0.89 -1.64 -3.92
CA VAL A 22 -1.37 -0.93 -5.11
C VAL A 22 -2.83 -0.45 -4.95
N ARG A 23 -3.72 -1.29 -4.40
CA ARG A 23 -5.10 -0.87 -4.07
C ARG A 23 -5.10 0.33 -3.13
N ARG A 24 -4.15 0.37 -2.18
CA ARG A 24 -3.97 1.52 -1.29
C ARG A 24 -3.51 2.77 -2.05
N PHE A 25 -2.53 2.66 -2.94
CA PHE A 25 -2.05 3.80 -3.75
C PHE A 25 -3.17 4.43 -4.59
N ILE A 26 -3.97 3.60 -5.27
CA ILE A 26 -5.12 4.06 -6.05
C ILE A 26 -6.09 4.84 -5.15
N GLY A 27 -6.41 4.28 -3.97
CA GLY A 27 -7.27 4.95 -3.00
C GLY A 27 -6.70 6.28 -2.48
N CYS A 28 -5.38 6.34 -2.25
CA CYS A 28 -4.69 7.57 -1.85
C CYS A 28 -4.75 8.63 -2.96
N ASN A 29 -4.43 8.28 -4.20
CA ASN A 29 -4.46 9.20 -5.33
C ASN A 29 -5.86 9.78 -5.56
N ARG A 30 -6.91 8.94 -5.47
CA ARG A 30 -8.30 9.40 -5.55
C ARG A 30 -8.64 10.44 -4.47
N LYS A 31 -8.15 10.28 -3.25
CA LYS A 31 -8.42 11.21 -2.13
C LYS A 31 -7.77 12.58 -2.32
N VAL A 32 -6.60 12.64 -2.96
CA VAL A 32 -5.93 13.90 -3.28
C VAL A 32 -6.38 14.46 -4.64
N ARG A 33 -7.48 13.94 -5.22
CA ARG A 33 -8.04 14.36 -6.51
C ARG A 33 -7.07 14.21 -7.68
N SER A 34 -6.12 13.27 -7.58
CA SER A 34 -5.23 12.87 -8.66
C SER A 34 -5.84 11.73 -9.47
N VAL A 35 -5.58 11.70 -10.78
CA VAL A 35 -5.93 10.56 -11.64
C VAL A 35 -5.00 9.38 -11.29
N PRO A 36 -5.53 8.24 -10.80
CA PRO A 36 -4.69 7.09 -10.48
C PRO A 36 -4.02 6.52 -11.73
N ALA A 37 -2.76 6.10 -11.59
CA ALA A 37 -2.10 5.33 -12.64
C ALA A 37 -2.76 3.94 -12.78
N LYS A 38 -2.44 3.23 -13.87
CA LYS A 38 -2.89 1.85 -14.02
C LYS A 38 -2.31 0.98 -12.88
N PRO A 39 -3.07 0.00 -12.35
CA PRO A 39 -2.60 -0.82 -11.22
C PRO A 39 -1.25 -1.52 -11.48
N ASP A 40 -0.98 -1.90 -12.72
CA ASP A 40 0.22 -2.59 -13.21
C ASP A 40 1.30 -1.63 -13.75
N SER A 41 1.10 -0.31 -13.64
CA SER A 41 2.04 0.69 -14.15
C SER A 41 3.40 0.64 -13.47
N ALA A 42 4.45 0.99 -14.22
CA ALA A 42 5.81 1.16 -13.68
C ALA A 42 5.83 2.13 -12.49
N ALA A 43 5.08 3.24 -12.57
CA ALA A 43 5.00 4.23 -11.50
C ALA A 43 4.58 3.64 -10.14
N TYR A 44 3.61 2.74 -10.10
CA TYR A 44 3.21 2.08 -8.85
C TYR A 44 4.16 0.98 -8.42
N ARG A 45 4.87 0.33 -9.35
CA ARG A 45 5.93 -0.64 -9.02
C ARG A 45 7.13 0.07 -8.37
N ASP A 46 7.56 1.18 -8.94
CA ASP A 46 8.69 1.97 -8.44
C ASP A 46 8.36 2.60 -7.07
N LEU A 47 7.13 3.11 -6.90
CA LEU A 47 6.66 3.61 -5.61
C LEU A 47 6.58 2.51 -4.55
N ALA A 48 6.10 1.31 -4.92
CA ALA A 48 6.08 0.15 -4.03
C ALA A 48 7.50 -0.26 -3.62
N TYR A 49 8.44 -0.27 -4.56
CA TYR A 49 9.84 -0.57 -4.31
C TYR A 49 10.45 0.43 -3.32
N PHE A 50 10.31 1.73 -3.60
CA PHE A 50 10.83 2.79 -2.72
C PHE A 50 10.27 2.68 -1.29
N LEU A 51 8.95 2.52 -1.12
CA LEU A 51 8.35 2.43 0.21
C LEU A 51 8.70 1.12 0.94
N THR A 52 8.96 0.04 0.20
CA THR A 52 9.48 -1.21 0.76
C THR A 52 10.91 -1.03 1.24
N TYR A 53 11.76 -0.42 0.43
CA TYR A 53 13.15 -0.10 0.80
C TYR A 53 13.22 0.78 2.05
N MET A 54 12.35 1.79 2.15
CA MET A 54 12.24 2.64 3.35
C MET A 54 11.77 1.89 4.60
N SER A 55 11.32 0.64 4.48
CA SER A 55 10.87 -0.21 5.59
C SER A 55 11.85 -1.35 5.91
N ASN A 56 13.06 -1.34 5.31
CA ASN A 56 14.11 -2.31 5.62
C ASN A 56 14.47 -2.31 7.12
N GLY A 57 14.72 -3.49 7.66
CA GLY A 57 15.04 -3.69 9.08
C GLY A 57 13.80 -3.82 9.99
N LEU A 58 12.59 -3.59 9.48
CA LEU A 58 11.36 -3.88 10.21
C LEU A 58 10.92 -5.33 9.98
N PRO A 59 10.40 -6.02 11.03
CA PRO A 59 9.86 -7.36 10.86
C PRO A 59 8.62 -7.33 9.97
N ILE A 60 8.48 -8.34 9.12
CA ILE A 60 7.27 -8.55 8.33
C ILE A 60 6.15 -8.94 9.30
N ALA A 61 5.08 -8.14 9.32
CA ALA A 61 3.94 -8.27 10.23
C ALA A 61 2.60 -8.38 9.48
N GLY A 62 2.65 -8.74 8.19
CA GLY A 62 1.49 -8.96 7.35
C GLY A 62 0.90 -10.38 7.53
N PRO A 63 -0.43 -10.57 7.40
CA PRO A 63 -1.39 -9.54 7.06
C PRO A 63 -1.77 -8.65 8.26
N GLY A 64 -1.66 -7.33 8.09
CA GLY A 64 -2.06 -6.38 9.13
C GLY A 64 -3.58 -6.25 9.21
N ALA A 65 -4.09 -5.80 10.35
CA ALA A 65 -5.49 -5.42 10.53
C ALA A 65 -5.60 -3.91 10.83
N ARG A 66 -6.43 -3.19 10.07
CA ARG A 66 -6.70 -1.75 10.26
C ARG A 66 -8.19 -1.45 10.05
N SER A 67 -8.63 -0.29 10.52
CA SER A 67 -9.96 0.23 10.15
C SER A 67 -10.06 0.60 8.67
#